data_AF-A0A382LAJ3-F1
#
_entry.id   AF-A0A382LAJ3-F1
#
_cell.length_a   1.000
_cell.length_b   1.000
_cell.length_c   1.000
_cell.angle_alpha   90.00
_cell.angle_beta   90.00
_cell.angle_gamma   90.00
#
_symmetry.space_group_name_H-M   'P 1'
#
loop_
_entity.id
_entity.type
_entity.pdbx_description
1 polymer ?
#
loop_
_entity_poly.entity_id
_entity_poly.type
_entity_poly.pdbx_seq_one_letter_code
_entity_poly.pdbx_strand_id
1 'polypeptide(L)'
;LGGSKKRYARIGDIIKVTVKDAIPRGKVKKGDVYDALVVRTKHGVRRADGSLIRFDGNAAVLLDNKKEPIGTRVFGPVTRELRAKNYLKIISLAPEVI
;
A
#
# COMPACT_ATOMS: atom_id res chain seq x y z
N LEU A 1 -1.69 13.59 2.23
CA LEU A 1 -2.57 12.92 3.22
C LEU A 1 -3.92 13.60 3.12
N GLY A 2 -4.94 12.93 2.55
CA GLY A 2 -6.18 13.61 2.17
C GLY A 2 -6.94 14.10 3.40
N GLY A 3 -7.18 15.41 3.50
CA GLY A 3 -8.16 16.10 4.37
C GLY A 3 -8.16 15.80 5.88
N SER A 4 -8.29 16.83 6.72
CA SER A 4 -8.42 16.66 8.18
C SER A 4 -9.62 15.80 8.63
N LYS A 5 -10.67 15.68 7.80
CA LYS A 5 -11.89 14.91 8.08
C LYS A 5 -11.94 13.52 7.44
N LYS A 6 -10.85 13.06 6.80
CA LYS A 6 -10.85 11.75 6.12
C LYS A 6 -10.79 10.61 7.14
N ARG A 7 -11.88 9.85 7.24
CA ARG A 7 -12.03 8.76 8.22
C ARG A 7 -11.38 7.44 7.82
N TYR A 8 -11.27 7.17 6.51
CA TYR A 8 -10.82 5.88 5.99
C TYR A 8 -9.81 6.04 4.86
N ALA A 9 -8.83 5.13 4.83
CA ALA A 9 -7.92 4.96 3.71
C ALA A 9 -8.40 3.81 2.81
N ARG A 10 -8.38 4.04 1.50
CA ARG A 10 -8.69 3.05 0.46
C ARG A 10 -7.41 2.68 -0.29
N ILE A 11 -7.51 1.72 -1.20
CA ILE A 11 -6.37 1.31 -2.02
C ILE A 11 -5.81 2.52 -2.80
N GLY A 12 -4.49 2.64 -2.76
CA GLY A 12 -3.71 3.74 -3.32
C GLY A 12 -3.76 5.05 -2.52
N ASP A 13 -4.27 5.03 -1.29
CA ASP A 13 -4.12 6.15 -0.37
C ASP A 13 -2.83 5.99 0.44
N ILE A 14 -2.15 7.12 0.69
CA ILE A 14 -0.98 7.19 1.56
C ILE A 14 -1.45 7.44 2.99
N ILE A 15 -0.93 6.65 3.93
CA ILE A 15 -1.16 6.74 5.37
C ILE A 15 0.18 6.87 6.10
N LYS A 16 0.17 7.51 7.27
CA LYS A 16 1.33 7.53 8.17
C LYS A 16 1.23 6.35 9.14
N VAL A 17 2.29 5.59 9.28
CA VAL A 17 2.33 4.35 10.06
C VAL A 17 3.53 4.32 10.99
N THR A 18 3.38 3.60 12.10
CA THR A 18 4.48 3.29 13.02
C THR A 18 4.77 1.80 12.95
N VAL A 19 6.04 1.44 12.84
CA VAL A 19 6.49 0.06 12.76
C VAL A 19 6.38 -0.59 14.14
N LYS A 20 5.54 -1.63 14.25
CA LYS A 20 5.33 -2.36 15.52
C LYS A 20 6.22 -3.58 15.65
N ASP A 21 6.54 -4.20 14.53
CA ASP A 21 7.41 -5.37 14.45
C ASP A 21 8.29 -5.28 13.21
N ALA A 22 9.52 -5.77 13.31
CA ALA A 22 10.53 -5.67 12.26
C ALA A 22 11.53 -6.82 12.36
N ILE A 23 11.99 -7.30 11.21
CA ILE A 23 13.02 -8.34 11.13
C ILE A 23 14.36 -7.76 11.64
N PRO A 24 15.12 -8.49 12.46
CA PRO A 24 16.45 -8.07 12.90
C PRO A 24 17.36 -7.76 11.69
N ARG A 25 18.12 -6.66 11.75
CA ARG A 25 18.98 -6.16 10.65
C ARG A 25 18.24 -5.73 9.37
N GLY A 26 16.92 -5.61 9.41
CA GLY A 26 16.15 -4.99 8.33
C GLY A 26 16.48 -3.50 8.17
N LYS A 27 16.16 -2.93 7.00
CA LYS A 27 16.28 -1.47 6.75
C LYS A 27 15.36 -0.64 7.66
N VAL A 28 14.34 -1.27 8.23
CA VAL A 28 13.26 -0.64 9.00
C VAL A 28 13.37 -1.13 10.45
N LYS A 29 13.27 -0.23 11.43
CA LYS A 29 13.34 -0.59 12.86
C LYS A 29 11.97 -0.44 13.53
N LYS A 30 11.78 -1.19 14.62
CA LYS A 30 10.60 -1.05 15.48
C LYS A 30 10.58 0.35 16.11
N GLY A 31 9.43 1.01 16.07
CA GLY A 31 9.22 2.36 16.58
C GLY A 31 9.34 3.46 15.53
N ASP A 32 9.95 3.18 14.37
CA ASP A 32 10.09 4.17 13.31
C ASP A 32 8.73 4.54 12.69
N VAL A 33 8.64 5.79 12.24
CA VAL A 33 7.45 6.34 11.59
C VAL A 33 7.73 6.53 10.11
N TYR A 34 6.88 5.95 9.26
CA TYR A 34 6.99 6.03 7.81
C TYR A 34 5.65 6.42 7.17
N ASP A 35 5.71 6.85 5.92
CA ASP A 35 4.55 6.86 5.06
C ASP A 35 4.38 5.48 4.40
N ALA A 36 3.16 5.06 4.14
CA ALA A 36 2.84 3.79 3.53
C ALA A 36 1.68 3.91 2.55
N LEU A 37 1.74 3.20 1.44
CA LEU A 37 0.68 3.10 0.45
C LEU A 37 -0.16 1.87 0.71
N VAL A 38 -1.47 2.02 0.85
CA VAL A 38 -2.39 0.89 0.99
C VAL A 38 -2.52 0.17 -0.37
N VAL A 39 -2.18 -1.12 -0.43
CA VAL A 39 -2.21 -1.92 -1.67
C VAL A 39 -3.33 -2.97 -1.70
N ARG A 40 -3.74 -3.48 -0.54
CA ARG A 40 -4.84 -4.45 -0.41
C ARG A 40 -5.74 -4.07 0.75
N THR A 41 -7.04 -4.27 0.60
CA THR A 41 -8.01 -4.09 1.68
C THR A 41 -9.01 -5.24 1.75
N LYS A 42 -9.35 -5.62 2.98
CA LYS A 42 -10.43 -6.58 3.28
C LYS A 42 -11.81 -5.99 3.07
N HIS A 43 -11.97 -4.68 3.03
CA HIS A 43 -13.26 -4.05 2.71
C HIS A 43 -13.62 -4.25 1.23
N GLY A 44 -12.61 -4.33 0.37
CA GLY A 44 -12.77 -4.42 -1.07
C GLY A 44 -13.00 -3.08 -1.77
N VAL A 45 -12.83 -3.10 -3.09
CA VAL A 45 -12.93 -1.96 -4.00
C VAL A 45 -13.87 -2.33 -5.14
N ARG A 46 -14.84 -1.44 -5.41
CA ARG A 46 -15.76 -1.55 -6.54
C ARG A 46 -15.17 -0.83 -7.73
N ARG A 47 -15.13 -1.51 -8.88
CA ARG A 47 -14.63 -1.01 -10.14
C ARG A 47 -15.74 -0.38 -10.98
N ALA A 48 -15.33 0.40 -11.97
CA ALA A 48 -16.25 1.06 -12.90
C ALA A 48 -17.03 0.08 -13.78
N ASP A 49 -16.45 -1.10 -14.05
CA ASP A 49 -17.11 -2.22 -14.74
C ASP A 49 -18.16 -2.93 -13.87
N GLY A 50 -18.34 -2.51 -12.62
CA GLY A 50 -19.27 -3.09 -11.66
C GLY A 50 -18.69 -4.25 -10.85
N SER A 51 -17.50 -4.75 -11.18
CA SER A 51 -16.86 -5.83 -10.44
C SER A 51 -16.40 -5.37 -9.05
N LEU A 52 -16.35 -6.31 -8.10
CA LEU A 52 -15.87 -6.07 -6.74
C LEU A 52 -14.65 -6.95 -6.47
N ILE A 53 -13.55 -6.35 -6.07
CA ILE A 53 -12.35 -7.08 -5.62
C ILE A 53 -12.20 -6.93 -4.14
N ARG A 54 -11.97 -8.04 -3.46
CA ARG A 54 -11.76 -8.12 -2.03
C ARG A 54 -10.60 -9.06 -1.74
N PHE A 55 -9.77 -8.67 -0.77
CA PHE A 55 -8.67 -9.50 -0.28
C PHE A 55 -8.98 -10.04 1.10
N ASP A 56 -8.28 -11.09 1.51
CA ASP A 56 -8.45 -11.67 2.85
C ASP A 56 -7.94 -10.74 3.96
N GLY A 57 -6.92 -9.94 3.65
CA GLY A 57 -6.22 -9.07 4.58
C GLY A 57 -5.94 -7.67 4.03
N ASN A 58 -5.59 -6.77 4.95
CA ASN A 58 -5.09 -5.43 4.62
C ASN A 58 -3.57 -5.48 4.48
N ALA A 59 -3.03 -4.83 3.44
CA ALA A 59 -1.59 -4.73 3.25
C ALA A 59 -1.20 -3.34 2.74
N ALA A 60 -0.01 -2.90 3.12
CA ALA A 60 0.56 -1.62 2.70
C ALA A 60 2.06 -1.77 2.36
N VAL A 61 2.54 -0.90 1.48
CA VAL A 61 3.95 -0.82 1.08
C VAL A 61 4.55 0.44 1.70
N LEU A 62 5.68 0.29 2.39
CA LEU A 62 6.39 1.42 3.00
C LEU A 62 7.03 2.31 1.93
N LEU A 63 6.88 3.61 2.11
CA LEU A 63 7.39 4.66 1.25
C LEU A 63 8.43 5.51 1.98
N ASP A 64 9.36 6.07 1.20
CA ASP A 64 10.26 7.12 1.67
C ASP A 64 9.60 8.51 1.57
N ASN A 65 10.36 9.55 1.93
CA ASN A 65 9.89 10.93 1.86
C ASN A 65 9.64 11.43 0.42
N LYS A 66 10.24 10.78 -0.59
CA LYS A 66 10.00 11.02 -2.03
C LYS A 66 8.82 10.22 -2.57
N LYS A 67 8.11 9.46 -1.72
CA LYS A 67 7.00 8.56 -2.06
C LYS A 67 7.41 7.39 -2.94
N GLU A 68 8.65 6.96 -2.82
CA GLU A 68 9.18 5.77 -3.50
C GLU A 68 9.18 4.57 -2.55
N PRO A 69 8.98 3.34 -3.06
CA PRO A 69 9.02 2.15 -2.20
C PRO A 69 10.43 1.94 -1.64
N ILE A 70 10.53 1.74 -0.31
CA ILE A 70 11.81 1.45 0.37
C ILE A 70 12.28 0.01 0.08
N GLY A 71 11.32 -0.89 -0.15
CA GLY A 71 11.54 -2.30 -0.45
C GLY A 71 11.89 -2.55 -1.91
N THR A 72 12.60 -3.65 -2.15
CA THR A 72 12.99 -4.08 -3.50
C THR A 72 12.00 -5.05 -4.14
N ARG A 73 11.01 -5.56 -3.40
CA ARG A 73 9.99 -6.51 -3.86
C ARG A 73 8.68 -6.30 -3.09
N VAL A 74 7.54 -6.59 -3.72
CA VAL A 74 6.22 -6.57 -3.08
C VAL A 74 5.72 -8.01 -2.98
N PHE A 75 5.18 -8.39 -1.82
CA PHE A 75 4.63 -9.72 -1.61
C PHE A 75 3.11 -9.75 -1.84
N GLY A 76 2.68 -10.74 -2.61
CA GLY A 76 1.27 -10.98 -2.94
C GLY A 76 0.73 -10.08 -4.05
N PRO A 77 -0.54 -10.30 -4.43
CA PRO A 77 -1.17 -9.56 -5.51
C PRO A 77 -1.38 -8.10 -5.14
N VAL A 78 -1.25 -7.21 -6.13
CA VAL A 78 -1.60 -5.79 -6.03
C VAL A 78 -2.74 -5.48 -6.97
N THR A 79 -3.47 -4.40 -6.72
CA THR A 79 -4.60 -4.05 -7.58
C THR A 79 -4.24 -3.09 -8.70
N ARG A 80 -4.95 -3.19 -9.83
CA ARG A 80 -4.79 -2.31 -11.01
C ARG A 80 -5.05 -0.83 -10.72
N GLU A 81 -5.81 -0.50 -9.68
CA GLU A 81 -6.13 0.87 -9.27
C GLU A 81 -4.88 1.69 -8.92
N LEU A 82 -3.78 1.02 -8.54
CA LEU A 82 -2.50 1.69 -8.30
C LEU A 82 -1.91 2.31 -9.58
N ARG A 83 -2.28 1.79 -10.77
CA ARG A 83 -1.79 2.30 -12.06
C ARG A 83 -2.36 3.68 -12.36
N ALA A 84 -3.65 3.86 -12.10
CA ALA A 84 -4.34 5.15 -12.28
C ALA A 84 -3.78 6.25 -11.36
N LYS A 85 -3.11 5.87 -10.27
CA LYS A 85 -2.51 6.79 -9.29
C LYS A 85 -0.99 6.95 -9.45
N ASN A 86 -0.42 6.56 -10.60
CA ASN A 86 1.00 6.69 -10.95
C ASN A 86 2.00 5.91 -10.07
N TYR A 87 1.59 4.82 -9.43
CA TYR A 87 2.49 3.97 -8.64
C TYR A 87 3.11 2.83 -9.47
N LEU A 88 3.64 3.15 -10.66
CA LEU A 88 4.19 2.16 -11.60
C LEU A 88 5.34 1.33 -11.01
N LYS A 89 6.21 1.95 -10.21
CA LYS A 89 7.32 1.24 -9.53
C LYS A 89 6.81 0.09 -8.66
N ILE A 90 5.73 0.29 -7.91
CA ILE A 90 5.16 -0.72 -7.01
C ILE A 90 4.53 -1.87 -7.80
N ILE A 91 3.85 -1.55 -8.91
CA ILE A 91 3.23 -2.54 -9.79
C ILE A 91 4.30 -3.41 -10.45
N SER A 92 5.41 -2.81 -10.88
CA SER A 92 6.52 -3.52 -11.51
C SER A 92 7.22 -4.50 -10.54
N LEU A 93 7.25 -4.16 -9.24
CA LEU A 93 7.84 -5.01 -8.21
C LEU A 93 6.91 -6.12 -7.69
N ALA A 94 5.65 -6.12 -8.11
CA ALA A 94 4.65 -7.08 -7.65
C ALA A 94 4.60 -8.30 -8.57
N PRO A 95 4.43 -9.52 -8.01
CA PRO A 95 4.36 -10.74 -8.80
C PRO A 95 3.08 -10.84 -9.64
N GLU A 96 1.96 -10.32 -9.13
CA GLU A 96 0.64 -10.43 -9.78
C GLU A 96 -0.17 -9.14 -9.61
N VAL A 97 -0.93 -8.79 -10.66
CA VAL A 97 -1.74 -7.56 -10.70
C VAL A 97 -3.18 -7.89 -11.10
N ILE A 98 -4.11 -7.66 -10.18
CA ILE A 98 -5.54 -8.01 -10.32
C ILE A 98 -6.39 -6.76 -10.52
#